data_AF-A0A537WGU8-F1
#
_entry.id   AF-A0A537WGU8-F1
#
_cell.length_a   1.000
_cell.length_b   1.000
_cell.length_c   1.000
_cell.angle_alpha   90.00
_cell.angle_beta   90.00
_cell.angle_gamma   90.00
#
_symmetry.space_group_name_H-M   'P 1'
#
loop_
_entity.id
_entity.type
_entity.pdbx_description
1 polymer ?
#
loop_
_entity_poly.entity_id
_entity_poly.type
_entity_poly.pdbx_seq_one_letter_code
_entity_poly.pdbx_strand_id
1 'polypeptide(L)'
;MRSRYSQWDGSQDPFGPDVPAAELLEEMSEDLLSGAGAQGAMSGLLRRGMRGRFGGLDALRARLRDARAREQARLNLQGPLEEMRERLGEIVERERSTLSFKAEEDARMREAVLDSLPPDVPGQIRELSDYRFVDQEAQREFDELMEHLREQVLGAYFRNMAEGMRNLSPEQVQRFKDMLAELNQMIERRDRGEDVDFDGFMQRHGDM
;
A
#
# COMPACT_ATOMS: atom_id res chain seq x y z
N MET A 1 -2.09 13.83 -16.43
CA MET A 1 -0.77 14.46 -16.66
C MET A 1 0.31 13.57 -16.06
N ARG A 2 1.25 13.04 -16.86
CA ARG A 2 2.42 12.31 -16.36
C ARG A 2 3.48 13.32 -15.94
N SER A 3 3.62 13.59 -14.64
CA SER A 3 4.70 14.42 -14.13
C SER A 3 6.01 13.64 -14.22
N ARG A 4 6.96 14.16 -15.00
CA ARG A 4 8.28 13.55 -15.18
C ARG A 4 9.26 14.33 -14.29
N TYR A 5 9.75 13.70 -13.24
CA TYR A 5 10.76 14.29 -12.37
C TYR A 5 12.14 14.12 -13.02
N SER A 6 12.93 15.19 -13.07
CA SER A 6 14.31 15.20 -13.57
C SER A 6 15.22 15.82 -12.51
N GLN A 7 16.52 15.50 -12.57
CA GLN A 7 17.51 16.13 -11.71
C GLN A 7 17.67 17.61 -12.07
N TRP A 8 18.00 18.44 -11.09
CA TRP A 8 18.22 19.87 -11.27
C TRP A 8 19.44 20.11 -12.16
N ASP A 9 19.23 20.66 -13.36
CA ASP A 9 20.27 20.99 -14.34
C ASP A 9 20.43 22.50 -14.56
N GLY A 10 19.67 23.32 -13.82
CA GLY A 10 19.70 24.77 -13.88
C GLY A 10 18.90 25.37 -15.05
N SER A 11 18.31 24.54 -15.91
CA SER A 11 17.32 24.99 -16.91
C SER A 11 15.91 25.09 -16.33
N GLN A 12 15.68 24.52 -15.14
CA GLN A 12 14.40 24.64 -14.44
C GLN A 12 14.28 26.04 -13.82
N ASP A 13 13.27 26.79 -14.25
CA ASP A 13 12.84 28.01 -13.56
C ASP A 13 11.84 27.62 -12.46
N PRO A 14 12.25 27.63 -11.18
CA PRO A 14 11.40 27.20 -10.07
C PRO A 14 10.40 28.30 -9.66
N PHE A 15 10.59 29.52 -10.16
CA PHE A 15 9.75 30.69 -9.86
C PHE A 15 8.73 30.94 -10.97
N GLY A 16 9.05 30.48 -12.18
CA GLY A 16 8.25 30.69 -13.36
C GLY A 16 8.49 32.07 -13.98
N PRO A 17 8.03 32.26 -15.23
CA PRO A 17 8.32 33.45 -16.04
C PRO A 17 7.75 34.75 -15.46
N ASP A 18 6.89 34.65 -14.45
CA ASP A 18 6.06 35.75 -13.96
C ASP A 18 6.59 36.42 -12.69
N VAL A 19 7.76 36.03 -12.16
CA VAL A 19 8.28 36.63 -10.91
C VAL A 19 9.40 37.64 -11.22
N PRO A 20 9.11 38.96 -11.20
CA PRO A 20 10.13 39.97 -11.44
C PRO A 20 11.16 39.98 -10.32
N ALA A 21 12.43 40.15 -10.70
CA ALA A 21 13.56 40.16 -9.77
C ALA A 21 13.41 41.22 -8.66
N ALA A 22 12.75 42.34 -8.94
CA ALA A 22 12.48 43.38 -7.95
C ALA A 22 11.61 42.88 -6.78
N GLU A 23 10.60 42.05 -7.07
CA GLU A 23 9.68 41.52 -6.07
C GLU A 23 10.35 40.41 -5.23
N LEU A 24 11.24 39.61 -5.85
CA LEU A 24 12.11 38.68 -5.12
C LEU A 24 13.05 39.41 -4.17
N LEU A 25 13.67 40.51 -4.64
CA LEU A 25 14.58 41.32 -3.85
C LEU A 25 13.87 42.01 -2.70
N GLU A 26 12.64 42.49 -2.92
CA GLU A 26 11.81 43.08 -1.87
C GLU A 26 11.47 42.05 -0.78
N GLU A 27 11.04 40.85 -1.16
CA GLU A 27 10.70 39.80 -0.20
C GLU A 27 11.92 39.23 0.54
N MET A 28 13.10 39.29 -0.08
CA MET A 28 14.38 38.92 0.53
C MET A 28 15.03 40.06 1.32
N SER A 29 14.55 41.30 1.20
CA SER A 29 15.23 42.49 1.73
C SER A 29 15.39 42.45 3.26
N GLU A 30 14.37 42.00 3.97
CA GLU A 30 14.39 41.88 5.43
C GLU A 30 15.43 40.84 5.91
N ASP A 31 15.51 39.70 5.24
CA ASP A 31 16.51 38.65 5.53
C ASP A 31 17.93 39.11 5.15
N LEU A 32 18.08 39.88 4.08
CA LEU A 32 19.36 40.47 3.67
C LEU A 32 19.85 41.51 4.68
N LEU A 33 18.96 42.39 5.13
CA LEU A 33 19.26 43.45 6.10
C LEU A 33 19.52 42.90 7.52
N SER A 34 18.93 41.75 7.85
CA SER A 34 19.22 41.03 9.11
C SER A 34 20.52 40.22 9.09
N GLY A 35 21.26 40.22 7.97
CA GLY A 35 22.59 39.62 7.87
C GLY A 35 22.61 38.15 7.42
N ALA A 36 21.49 37.59 6.96
CA ALA A 36 21.45 36.20 6.48
C ALA A 36 22.23 35.97 5.17
N GLY A 37 22.61 37.05 4.47
CA GLY A 37 23.28 37.00 3.16
C GLY A 37 22.36 36.52 2.04
N ALA A 38 22.78 36.70 0.79
CA ALA A 38 21.95 36.42 -0.39
C ALA A 38 21.46 34.96 -0.46
N GLN A 39 22.35 34.01 -0.16
CA GLN A 39 22.00 32.59 -0.18
C GLN A 39 21.06 32.20 0.96
N GLY A 40 21.23 32.80 2.15
CA GLY A 40 20.37 32.57 3.31
C GLY A 40 18.96 33.12 3.09
N ALA A 41 18.86 34.35 2.59
CA ALA A 41 17.58 34.98 2.24
C ALA A 41 16.83 34.19 1.16
N MET A 42 17.55 33.71 0.13
CA MET A 42 16.95 32.89 -0.93
C MET A 42 16.45 31.54 -0.40
N SER A 43 17.24 30.90 0.47
CA SER A 43 16.85 29.65 1.12
C SER A 43 15.63 29.84 2.04
N GLY A 44 15.55 30.98 2.75
CA GLY A 44 14.42 31.38 3.57
C GLY A 44 13.15 31.59 2.74
N LEU A 45 13.27 32.32 1.63
CA LEU A 45 12.19 32.56 0.68
C LEU A 45 11.66 31.26 0.09
N LEU A 46 12.52 30.35 -0.38
CA LEU A 46 12.10 29.04 -0.90
C LEU A 46 11.41 28.18 0.18
N ARG A 47 11.85 28.29 1.44
CA ARG A 47 11.28 27.52 2.54
C ARG A 47 9.88 28.01 2.93
N ARG A 48 9.71 29.33 3.07
CA ARG A 48 8.43 29.95 3.45
C ARG A 48 7.46 30.11 2.27
N GLY A 49 8.00 30.34 1.08
CA GLY A 49 7.25 30.71 -0.12
C GLY A 49 6.97 32.21 -0.19
N MET A 50 6.39 32.63 -1.32
CA MET A 50 5.96 34.00 -1.56
C MET A 50 4.43 34.05 -1.64
N ARG A 51 3.80 34.87 -0.78
CA ARG A 51 2.33 34.97 -0.75
C ARG A 51 1.79 35.39 -2.11
N GLY A 52 0.69 34.75 -2.53
CA GLY A 52 0.03 35.06 -3.80
C GLY A 52 0.76 34.53 -5.05
N ARG A 53 1.95 33.95 -4.90
CA ARG A 53 2.73 33.39 -6.03
C ARG A 53 2.96 31.90 -5.91
N PHE A 54 3.70 31.47 -4.88
CA PHE A 54 3.99 30.06 -4.67
C PHE A 54 4.10 29.71 -3.19
N GLY A 55 3.63 28.51 -2.84
CA GLY A 55 3.84 27.95 -1.51
C GLY A 55 5.27 27.45 -1.35
N GLY A 56 5.89 27.71 -0.21
CA GLY A 56 7.25 27.25 0.07
C GLY A 56 7.34 25.77 0.38
N LEU A 57 8.56 25.29 0.56
CA LEU A 57 8.84 23.90 0.96
C LEU A 57 8.14 23.49 2.26
N ASP A 58 7.94 24.42 3.21
CA ASP A 58 7.21 24.15 4.44
C ASP A 58 5.72 23.87 4.17
N ALA A 59 5.10 24.65 3.28
CA ALA A 59 3.73 24.43 2.87
C ALA A 59 3.57 23.12 2.08
N LEU A 60 4.53 22.80 1.21
CA LEU A 60 4.56 21.52 0.51
C LEU A 60 4.71 20.34 1.49
N ARG A 61 5.61 20.43 2.46
CA ARG A 61 5.78 19.42 3.52
C ARG A 61 4.50 19.24 4.33
N ALA A 62 3.82 20.32 4.68
CA ALA A 62 2.55 20.27 5.38
C ALA A 62 1.49 19.53 4.53
N ARG A 63 1.37 19.87 3.24
CA ARG A 63 0.47 19.17 2.31
C ARG A 63 0.81 17.70 2.14
N LEU A 64 2.08 17.34 2.05
CA LEU A 64 2.53 15.95 1.95
C LEU A 64 2.21 15.16 3.22
N ARG A 65 2.40 15.76 4.40
CA ARG A 65 2.01 15.16 5.67
C ARG A 65 0.50 14.95 5.74
N ASP A 66 -0.28 15.94 5.34
CA ASP A 66 -1.75 15.85 5.31
C ASP A 66 -2.22 14.78 4.31
N ALA A 67 -1.65 14.76 3.10
CA ALA A 67 -1.93 13.72 2.10
C ALA A 67 -1.57 12.33 2.61
N ARG A 68 -0.41 12.18 3.27
CA ARG A 68 0.00 10.93 3.92
C ARG A 68 -0.99 10.52 5.02
N ALA A 69 -1.40 11.45 5.88
CA ALA A 69 -2.34 11.18 6.95
C ALA A 69 -3.71 10.77 6.41
N ARG A 70 -4.20 11.44 5.36
CA ARG A 70 -5.43 11.07 4.65
C ARG A 70 -5.33 9.68 4.03
N GLU A 71 -4.23 9.36 3.36
CA GLU A 71 -4.07 8.03 2.76
C GLU A 71 -3.95 6.95 3.83
N GLN A 72 -3.25 7.21 4.93
CA GLN A 72 -3.22 6.31 6.09
C GLN A 72 -4.62 6.13 6.70
N ALA A 73 -5.40 7.20 6.84
CA ALA A 73 -6.78 7.15 7.32
C ALA A 73 -7.74 6.51 6.31
N ARG A 74 -7.44 6.54 5.01
CA ARG A 74 -8.21 5.85 3.96
C ARG A 74 -7.89 4.35 3.95
N LEU A 75 -6.62 4.01 4.17
CA LEU A 75 -6.17 2.64 4.27
C LEU A 75 -6.63 1.99 5.57
N ASN A 76 -6.77 2.76 6.67
CA ASN A 76 -7.26 2.41 8.00
C ASN A 76 -7.25 0.91 8.34
N LEU A 77 -6.11 0.25 8.06
CA LEU A 77 -5.92 -1.14 8.39
C LEU A 77 -5.80 -1.31 9.90
N GLN A 78 -5.59 -0.22 10.66
CA GLN A 78 -5.54 -0.27 12.11
C GLN A 78 -6.82 -0.81 12.73
N GLY A 79 -8.02 -0.37 12.31
CA GLY A 79 -9.27 -0.90 12.89
C GLY A 79 -9.43 -2.41 12.66
N PRO A 80 -9.48 -2.87 11.40
CA PRO A 80 -9.61 -4.29 11.09
C PRO A 80 -8.45 -5.16 11.60
N LEU A 81 -7.20 -4.66 11.60
CA LEU A 81 -6.07 -5.41 12.16
C LEU A 81 -6.10 -5.47 13.69
N GLU A 82 -6.60 -4.44 14.37
CA GLU A 82 -6.80 -4.48 15.82
C GLU A 82 -7.89 -5.50 16.17
N GLU A 83 -9.02 -5.47 15.45
CA GLU A 83 -10.09 -6.45 15.60
C GLU A 83 -9.59 -7.88 15.33
N MET A 84 -8.78 -8.09 14.28
CA MET A 84 -8.14 -9.38 14.02
C MET A 84 -7.19 -9.80 15.14
N ARG A 85 -6.40 -8.86 15.69
CA ARG A 85 -5.49 -9.15 16.80
C ARG A 85 -6.27 -9.57 18.05
N GLU A 86 -7.35 -8.88 18.37
CA GLU A 86 -8.23 -9.22 19.50
C GLU A 86 -8.83 -10.62 19.31
N ARG A 87 -9.44 -10.90 18.15
CA ARG A 87 -10.01 -12.23 17.84
C ARG A 87 -8.98 -13.36 17.89
N LEU A 88 -7.78 -13.13 17.35
CA LEU A 88 -6.69 -14.12 17.44
C LEU A 88 -6.25 -14.35 18.89
N GLY A 89 -6.19 -13.27 19.69
CA GLY A 89 -5.92 -13.37 21.11
C GLY A 89 -6.94 -14.26 21.83
N GLU A 90 -8.23 -14.05 21.56
CA GLU A 90 -9.31 -14.86 22.15
C GLU A 90 -9.20 -16.35 21.79
N ILE A 91 -8.91 -16.66 20.53
CA ILE A 91 -8.70 -18.03 20.04
C ILE A 91 -7.52 -18.70 20.76
N VAL A 92 -6.40 -17.99 20.85
CA VAL A 92 -5.17 -18.50 21.49
C VAL A 92 -5.39 -18.69 23.00
N GLU A 93 -6.06 -17.76 23.67
CA GLU A 93 -6.38 -17.88 25.09
C GLU A 93 -7.33 -19.06 25.37
N ARG A 94 -8.28 -19.31 24.49
CA ARG A 94 -9.14 -20.49 24.61
C ARG A 94 -8.36 -21.79 24.47
N GLU A 95 -7.51 -21.90 23.46
CA GLU A 95 -6.66 -23.08 23.29
C GLU A 95 -5.74 -23.28 24.50
N ARG A 96 -5.11 -22.22 25.01
CA ARG A 96 -4.30 -22.25 26.25
C ARG A 96 -5.11 -22.77 27.43
N SER A 97 -6.33 -22.25 27.61
CA SER A 97 -7.24 -22.69 28.66
C SER A 97 -7.53 -24.20 28.55
N THR A 98 -7.89 -24.68 27.36
CA THR A 98 -8.16 -26.11 27.12
C THR A 98 -6.93 -26.99 27.33
N LEU A 99 -5.74 -26.53 26.92
CA LEU A 99 -4.47 -27.21 27.17
C LEU A 99 -4.13 -27.27 28.67
N SER A 100 -4.43 -26.22 29.44
CA SER A 100 -4.15 -26.18 30.89
C SER A 100 -4.88 -27.27 31.68
N PHE A 101 -6.05 -27.71 31.19
CA PHE A 101 -6.80 -28.82 31.78
C PHE A 101 -6.29 -30.21 31.34
N LYS A 102 -5.42 -30.28 30.34
CA LYS A 102 -4.84 -31.52 29.82
C LYS A 102 -3.39 -31.66 30.29
N ALA A 103 -3.18 -32.48 31.32
CA ALA A 103 -1.85 -32.70 31.93
C ALA A 103 -0.92 -33.66 31.12
N GLU A 104 -0.99 -33.62 29.78
CA GLU A 104 -0.24 -34.50 28.89
C GLU A 104 1.04 -33.82 28.37
N GLU A 105 2.08 -34.59 28.07
CA GLU A 105 3.36 -34.07 27.55
C GLU A 105 3.18 -33.36 26.20
N ASP A 106 2.26 -33.84 25.38
CA ASP A 106 1.83 -33.23 24.11
C ASP A 106 1.18 -31.84 24.31
N ALA A 107 0.44 -31.64 25.42
CA ALA A 107 -0.16 -30.35 25.74
C ALA A 107 0.92 -29.30 26.08
N ARG A 108 1.98 -29.68 26.80
CA ARG A 108 3.10 -28.80 27.11
C ARG A 108 3.88 -28.37 25.87
N MET A 109 4.06 -29.29 24.92
CA MET A 109 4.73 -28.97 23.66
C MET A 109 3.90 -27.98 22.83
N ARG A 110 2.58 -28.17 22.79
CA ARG A 110 1.65 -27.24 22.12
C ARG A 110 1.64 -25.86 22.77
N GLU A 111 1.66 -25.78 24.08
CA GLU A 111 1.72 -24.50 24.82
C GLU A 111 2.99 -23.72 24.47
N ALA A 112 4.14 -24.39 24.37
CA ALA A 112 5.39 -23.76 23.95
C ALA A 112 5.35 -23.20 22.52
N VAL A 113 4.61 -23.85 21.60
CA VAL A 113 4.37 -23.32 20.25
C VAL A 113 3.56 -22.03 20.32
N LEU A 114 2.49 -22.01 21.12
CA LEU A 114 1.63 -20.83 21.30
C LEU A 114 2.37 -19.66 21.99
N ASP A 115 3.37 -19.94 22.83
CA ASP A 115 4.25 -18.91 23.42
C ASP A 115 5.28 -18.35 22.44
N SER A 116 5.65 -19.14 21.42
CA SER A 116 6.63 -18.74 20.40
C SER A 116 6.03 -17.95 19.24
N LEU A 117 4.72 -17.64 19.29
CA LEU A 117 4.03 -16.93 18.24
C LEU A 117 4.65 -15.54 17.98
N PRO A 118 4.80 -15.13 16.71
CA PRO A 118 5.30 -13.80 16.36
C PRO A 118 4.44 -12.65 16.95
N PRO A 119 5.00 -11.45 17.15
CA PRO A 119 4.26 -10.29 17.65
C PRO A 119 3.32 -9.68 16.59
N ASP A 120 3.47 -10.04 15.32
CA ASP A 120 2.66 -9.53 14.21
C ASP A 120 1.54 -10.49 13.81
N VAL A 121 0.36 -9.92 13.52
CA VAL A 121 -0.86 -10.66 13.13
C VAL A 121 -0.63 -11.59 11.92
N PRO A 122 0.04 -11.17 10.82
CA PRO A 122 0.28 -12.06 9.68
C PRO A 122 1.16 -13.27 10.04
N GLY A 123 2.18 -13.07 10.88
CA GLY A 123 3.02 -14.15 11.41
C GLY A 123 2.24 -15.13 12.26
N GLN A 124 1.39 -14.64 13.16
CA GLN A 124 0.52 -15.48 14.00
C GLN A 124 -0.43 -16.34 13.15
N ILE A 125 -1.09 -15.74 12.15
CA ILE A 125 -2.00 -16.48 11.25
C ILE A 125 -1.26 -17.61 10.53
N ARG A 126 -0.03 -17.36 10.06
CA ARG A 126 0.76 -18.37 9.37
C ARG A 126 1.07 -19.56 10.28
N GLU A 127 1.57 -19.32 11.49
CA GLU A 127 1.89 -20.37 12.44
C GLU A 127 0.63 -21.14 12.89
N LEU A 128 -0.46 -20.43 13.14
CA LEU A 128 -1.74 -21.03 13.55
C LEU A 128 -2.45 -21.79 12.42
N SER A 129 -2.16 -21.48 11.16
CA SER A 129 -2.70 -22.22 10.00
C SER A 129 -2.15 -23.64 9.91
N ASP A 130 -0.89 -23.83 10.31
CA ASP A 130 -0.24 -25.15 10.37
C ASP A 130 -0.47 -25.86 11.71
N TYR A 131 -1.01 -25.13 12.70
CA TYR A 131 -1.31 -25.63 14.04
C TYR A 131 -2.59 -26.46 14.07
N ARG A 132 -2.59 -27.54 14.84
CA ARG A 132 -3.77 -28.39 15.06
C ARG A 132 -4.34 -28.12 16.44
N PHE A 133 -5.45 -27.39 16.49
CA PHE A 133 -6.16 -27.05 17.71
C PHE A 133 -6.72 -28.30 18.40
N VAL A 134 -6.61 -28.33 19.73
CA VAL A 134 -7.22 -29.36 20.57
C VAL A 134 -8.66 -28.97 20.92
N ASP A 135 -8.91 -27.66 21.06
CA ASP A 135 -10.23 -27.11 21.29
C ASP A 135 -11.01 -26.96 19.98
N GLN A 136 -12.17 -27.63 19.89
CA GLN A 136 -13.01 -27.58 18.69
C GLN A 136 -13.69 -26.21 18.50
N GLU A 137 -13.82 -25.40 19.55
CA GLU A 137 -14.38 -24.07 19.46
C GLU A 137 -13.32 -23.07 18.97
N ALA A 138 -12.09 -23.16 19.47
CA ALA A 138 -10.95 -22.39 18.97
C ALA A 138 -10.68 -22.65 17.48
N GLN A 139 -10.73 -23.92 17.04
CA GLN A 139 -10.63 -24.27 15.62
C GLN A 139 -11.71 -23.58 14.79
N ARG A 140 -12.98 -23.65 15.24
CA ARG A 140 -14.11 -23.04 14.52
C ARG A 140 -13.97 -21.53 14.40
N GLU A 141 -13.60 -20.85 15.49
CA GLU A 141 -13.39 -19.39 15.47
C GLU A 141 -12.23 -18.98 14.57
N PHE A 142 -11.15 -19.77 14.53
CA PHE A 142 -10.05 -19.56 13.61
C PHE A 142 -10.47 -19.73 12.14
N ASP A 143 -11.23 -20.79 11.83
CA ASP A 143 -11.75 -21.03 10.48
C ASP A 143 -12.68 -19.89 10.03
N GLU A 144 -13.56 -19.41 10.92
CA GLU A 144 -14.43 -18.25 10.68
C GLU A 144 -13.63 -16.95 10.46
N LEU A 145 -12.57 -16.73 11.23
CA LEU A 145 -11.67 -15.60 11.04
C LEU A 145 -10.98 -15.66 9.68
N MET A 146 -10.51 -16.83 9.27
CA MET A 146 -9.86 -17.04 7.98
C MET A 146 -10.81 -16.84 6.81
N GLU A 147 -12.05 -17.30 6.92
CA GLU A 147 -13.08 -17.06 5.91
C GLU A 147 -13.37 -15.57 5.78
N HIS A 148 -13.56 -14.87 6.89
CA HIS A 148 -13.79 -13.43 6.89
C HIS A 148 -12.62 -12.65 6.26
N LEU A 149 -11.38 -13.03 6.59
CA LEU A 149 -10.18 -12.46 5.99
C LEU A 149 -10.16 -12.69 4.47
N ARG A 150 -10.49 -13.90 4.02
CA ARG A 150 -10.56 -14.24 2.60
C ARG A 150 -11.55 -13.33 1.87
N GLU A 151 -12.75 -13.16 2.40
CA GLU A 151 -13.78 -12.27 1.84
C GLU A 151 -13.29 -10.81 1.76
N GLN A 152 -12.69 -10.30 2.84
CA GLN A 152 -12.18 -8.93 2.88
C GLN A 152 -11.03 -8.70 1.88
N VAL A 153 -10.09 -9.63 1.81
CA VAL A 153 -8.94 -9.59 0.91
C VAL A 153 -9.40 -9.63 -0.54
N LEU A 154 -10.30 -10.57 -0.89
CA LEU A 154 -10.92 -10.62 -2.22
C LEU A 154 -11.62 -9.30 -2.55
N GLY A 155 -12.43 -8.78 -1.62
CA GLY A 155 -13.10 -7.49 -1.79
C GLY A 155 -12.13 -6.32 -2.00
N ALA A 156 -11.00 -6.30 -1.29
CA ALA A 156 -9.95 -5.29 -1.47
C ALA A 156 -9.25 -5.41 -2.84
N TYR A 157 -8.91 -6.62 -3.28
CA TYR A 157 -8.38 -6.87 -4.62
C TYR A 157 -9.35 -6.38 -5.70
N PHE A 158 -10.65 -6.69 -5.58
CA PHE A 158 -11.66 -6.21 -6.52
C PHE A 158 -11.82 -4.69 -6.50
N ARG A 159 -11.82 -4.04 -5.34
CA ARG A 159 -11.89 -2.57 -5.25
C ARG A 159 -10.65 -1.90 -5.84
N ASN A 160 -9.46 -2.44 -5.58
CA ASN A 160 -8.21 -1.95 -6.15
C ASN A 160 -8.18 -2.15 -7.67
N MET A 161 -8.67 -3.29 -8.15
CA MET A 161 -8.83 -3.53 -9.59
C MET A 161 -9.86 -2.56 -10.18
N ALA A 162 -11.00 -2.32 -9.52
CA ALA A 162 -12.00 -1.36 -9.96
C ALA A 162 -11.49 0.09 -9.95
N GLU A 163 -10.67 0.49 -8.97
CA GLU A 163 -9.99 1.79 -8.95
C GLU A 163 -8.94 1.90 -10.07
N GLY A 164 -8.18 0.83 -10.32
CA GLY A 164 -7.27 0.74 -11.45
C GLY A 164 -8.00 0.84 -12.79
N MET A 165 -9.14 0.16 -12.92
CA MET A 165 -10.01 0.18 -14.09
C MET A 165 -10.74 1.52 -14.28
N ARG A 166 -11.03 2.28 -13.22
CA ARG A 166 -11.60 3.64 -13.33
C ARG A 166 -10.69 4.60 -14.10
N ASN A 167 -9.39 4.32 -14.14
CA ASN A 167 -8.40 5.08 -14.92
C ASN A 167 -8.11 4.45 -16.29
N LEU A 168 -8.70 3.28 -16.60
CA LEU A 168 -8.59 2.67 -17.91
C LEU A 168 -9.68 3.23 -18.83
N SER A 169 -9.30 3.57 -20.05
CA SER A 169 -10.28 3.93 -21.07
C SER A 169 -11.11 2.70 -21.47
N PRO A 170 -12.35 2.88 -21.98
CA PRO A 170 -13.16 1.77 -22.50
C PRO A 170 -12.40 0.87 -23.49
N GLU A 171 -11.49 1.46 -24.26
CA GLU A 171 -10.63 0.77 -25.23
C GLU A 171 -9.52 -0.06 -24.56
N GLN A 172 -9.03 0.34 -23.39
CA GLN A 172 -8.07 -0.46 -22.61
C GLN A 172 -8.76 -1.66 -21.95
N VAL A 173 -10.01 -1.49 -21.51
CA VAL A 173 -10.82 -2.59 -20.96
C VAL A 173 -11.14 -3.62 -22.04
N GLN A 174 -11.48 -3.18 -23.26
CA GLN A 174 -11.74 -4.09 -24.37
C GLN A 174 -10.50 -4.88 -24.77
N ARG A 175 -9.35 -4.20 -24.90
CA ARG A 175 -8.06 -4.86 -25.18
C ARG A 175 -7.68 -5.92 -24.14
N PHE A 176 -7.91 -5.65 -22.86
CA PHE A 176 -7.66 -6.61 -21.79
C PHE A 176 -8.60 -7.83 -21.86
N LYS A 177 -9.88 -7.64 -22.20
CA LYS A 177 -10.82 -8.74 -22.41
C LYS A 177 -10.43 -9.62 -23.61
N ASP A 178 -9.99 -9.00 -24.70
CA ASP A 178 -9.57 -9.71 -25.90
C ASP A 178 -8.32 -10.56 -25.62
N MET A 179 -7.36 -10.02 -24.86
CA MET A 179 -6.18 -10.77 -24.38
C MET A 179 -6.56 -11.98 -23.53
N LEU A 180 -7.47 -11.83 -22.56
CA LEU A 180 -7.92 -12.95 -21.69
C LEU A 180 -8.67 -14.03 -22.48
N ALA A 181 -9.48 -13.64 -23.46
CA ALA A 181 -10.17 -14.59 -24.33
C ALA A 181 -9.18 -15.40 -25.18
N GLU A 182 -8.16 -14.73 -25.73
CA GLU A 182 -7.10 -15.39 -26.51
C GLU A 182 -6.22 -16.29 -25.64
N LEU A 183 -5.87 -15.84 -24.43
CA LEU A 183 -5.12 -16.65 -23.45
C LEU A 183 -5.88 -17.91 -23.07
N ASN A 184 -7.19 -17.84 -22.79
CA ASN A 184 -8.01 -19.02 -22.49
C ASN A 184 -8.01 -20.01 -23.65
N GLN A 185 -8.14 -19.53 -24.89
CA GLN A 185 -8.07 -20.40 -26.06
C GLN A 185 -6.70 -21.06 -26.20
N MET A 186 -5.61 -20.38 -25.85
CA MET A 186 -4.27 -20.98 -25.86
C MET A 186 -4.10 -22.05 -24.78
N ILE A 187 -4.60 -21.80 -23.57
CA ILE A 187 -4.58 -22.79 -22.49
C ILE A 187 -5.34 -24.05 -22.93
N GLU A 188 -6.53 -23.90 -23.49
CA GLU A 188 -7.32 -25.03 -24.00
C GLU A 188 -6.63 -25.81 -25.12
N ARG A 189 -5.95 -25.12 -26.04
CA ARG A 189 -5.20 -25.77 -27.14
C ARG A 189 -4.02 -26.57 -26.62
N ARG A 190 -3.26 -25.98 -25.69
CA ARG A 190 -2.14 -26.65 -25.03
C ARG A 190 -2.59 -27.87 -24.23
N ASP A 191 -3.73 -27.79 -23.55
CA ASP A 191 -4.32 -28.93 -22.83
C ASP A 191 -4.74 -30.07 -23.77
N ARG A 192 -5.10 -29.74 -25.02
CA ARG A 192 -5.34 -30.71 -26.10
C ARG A 192 -4.07 -31.21 -26.79
N GLY A 193 -2.89 -30.75 -26.36
CA GLY A 193 -1.60 -31.10 -26.96
C GLY A 193 -1.36 -30.46 -28.34
N GLU A 194 -2.13 -29.42 -28.69
CA GLU A 194 -1.95 -28.64 -29.90
C GLU A 194 -0.84 -27.59 -29.70
N ASP A 195 -0.14 -27.25 -30.80
CA ASP A 195 0.90 -26.24 -30.77
C ASP A 195 0.30 -24.83 -30.56
N VAL A 196 0.94 -24.03 -29.72
CA VAL A 196 0.47 -22.70 -29.33
C VAL A 196 1.45 -21.63 -29.77
N ASP A 197 0.96 -20.70 -30.59
CA ASP A 197 1.72 -19.55 -31.06
C ASP A 197 1.85 -18.48 -29.97
N PHE A 198 2.75 -18.74 -29.01
CA PHE A 198 3.04 -17.83 -27.93
C PHE A 198 3.78 -16.57 -28.40
N ASP A 199 4.64 -16.70 -29.41
CA ASP A 199 5.39 -15.57 -29.96
C ASP A 199 4.45 -14.55 -30.63
N GLY A 200 3.45 -15.02 -31.37
CA GLY A 200 2.41 -14.17 -31.93
C GLY A 200 1.53 -13.52 -30.87
N PHE A 201 1.19 -14.25 -29.81
CA PHE A 201 0.45 -13.68 -28.67
C PHE A 201 1.23 -12.54 -28.01
N MET A 202 2.53 -12.75 -27.75
CA MET A 202 3.40 -11.73 -27.16
C MET A 202 3.60 -10.54 -28.10
N GLN A 203 3.61 -10.72 -29.42
CA GLN A 203 3.60 -9.60 -30.37
C GLN A 203 2.33 -8.76 -30.32
N ARG A 204 1.16 -9.38 -30.08
CA ARG A 204 -0.15 -8.70 -30.11
C ARG A 204 -0.51 -8.00 -28.79
N HIS A 205 -0.06 -8.55 -27.66
CA HIS A 205 -0.46 -8.10 -26.33
C HIS A 205 0.70 -7.71 -25.41
N GLY A 206 1.96 -7.84 -25.86
CA GLY A 206 3.14 -7.61 -25.02
C GLY A 206 3.48 -6.14 -24.76
N ASP A 207 2.81 -5.20 -25.42
CA ASP A 207 2.97 -3.75 -25.25
C ASP A 207 1.97 -3.12 -24.27
N MET A 208 1.08 -3.94 -23.69
CA MET A 208 0.13 -3.51 -22.67
C MET A 208 0.78 -3.20 -21.33
#